data_AF-A0A424Z3L5-F1
#
_entry.id   AF-A0A424Z3L5-F1
#
_cell.length_a   1.000
_cell.length_b   1.000
_cell.length_c   1.000
_cell.angle_alpha   90.00
_cell.angle_beta   90.00
_cell.angle_gamma   90.00
#
_symmetry.space_group_name_H-M   'P 1'
#
loop_
_entity.id
_entity.type
_entity.pdbx_description
1 polymer ?
#
loop_
_entity_poly.entity_id
_entity_poly.type
_entity_poly.pdbx_seq_one_letter_code
_entity_poly.pdbx_strand_id
1 'polypeptide(L)'
;MKAADKVIRAIFESDEEFQKVFERVLKDDLNLNVNDFSQVSEIPVSTLYKIMSGKRKPNMNTMRQIVTSIRQLDEGQDGDFIAIIAARHVLDNINETRKAIDGKLLTIREYSAYTMEDAIVAAVKAEREGAKALVCAPIVSPTVEKILNIPVATIMPKDSLMDAIEIAAKKVDTQIS
;
A
#
# COMPACT_ATOMS: atom_id res chain seq x y z
N MET A 1 0.98 0.92 11.11
CA MET A 1 1.85 -0.28 11.04
C MET A 1 0.93 -1.43 10.69
N LYS A 2 1.27 -2.23 9.67
CA LYS A 2 0.39 -3.32 9.20
C LYS A 2 0.17 -4.37 10.28
N ALA A 3 -0.94 -5.09 10.21
CA ALA A 3 -1.31 -6.12 11.20
C ALA A 3 -0.20 -7.17 11.36
N ALA A 4 0.37 -7.62 10.25
CA ALA A 4 1.46 -8.60 10.23
C ALA A 4 2.74 -8.09 10.91
N ASP A 5 3.10 -6.81 10.72
CA ASP A 5 4.30 -6.23 11.31
C ASP A 5 4.19 -6.12 12.83
N LYS A 6 2.99 -5.83 13.36
CA LYS A 6 2.70 -5.84 14.80
C LYS A 6 3.02 -7.22 15.38
N VAL A 7 2.53 -8.28 14.74
CA VAL A 7 2.75 -9.66 15.18
C VAL A 7 4.23 -10.06 15.08
N ILE A 8 4.90 -9.75 13.97
CA ILE A 8 6.33 -10.06 13.80
C ILE A 8 7.16 -9.43 14.92
N ARG A 9 6.93 -8.15 15.22
CA ARG A 9 7.64 -7.47 16.30
C ARG A 9 7.40 -8.14 17.65
N ALA A 10 6.15 -8.49 17.95
CA ALA A 10 5.79 -9.13 19.20
C ALA A 10 6.44 -10.53 19.38
N ILE A 11 6.59 -11.30 18.29
CA ILE A 11 7.31 -12.58 18.30
C ILE A 11 8.75 -12.43 18.79
N PHE A 12 9.44 -11.35 18.39
CA PHE A 12 10.82 -11.09 18.80
C PHE A 12 10.94 -10.52 20.22
N GLU A 13 9.87 -9.96 20.78
CA GLU A 13 9.86 -9.39 22.13
C GLU A 13 9.66 -10.48 23.20
N SER A 14 8.56 -11.24 23.16
CA SER A 14 8.32 -12.38 24.06
C SER A 14 7.11 -13.22 23.62
N ASP A 15 7.00 -14.45 24.12
CA ASP A 15 5.82 -15.29 23.87
C ASP A 15 4.52 -14.67 24.42
N GLU A 16 4.59 -13.97 25.55
CA GLU A 16 3.44 -13.31 26.18
C GLU A 16 2.97 -12.11 25.36
N GLU A 17 3.90 -11.27 24.89
CA GLU A 17 3.55 -10.14 24.02
C GLU A 17 3.04 -10.62 22.66
N PHE A 18 3.64 -11.67 22.08
CA PHE A 18 3.10 -12.29 20.88
C PHE A 18 1.64 -12.72 21.07
N GLN A 19 1.29 -13.40 22.16
CA GLN A 19 -0.09 -13.83 22.43
C GLN A 19 -1.05 -12.64 22.51
N LYS A 20 -0.71 -11.62 23.31
CA LYS A 20 -1.55 -10.42 23.48
C LYS A 20 -1.72 -9.63 22.19
N VAL A 21 -0.65 -9.50 21.40
CA VAL A 21 -0.68 -8.74 20.14
C VAL A 21 -1.42 -9.54 19.07
N PHE A 22 -1.21 -10.85 18.99
CA PHE A 22 -1.92 -11.70 18.04
C PHE A 22 -3.42 -11.71 18.30
N GLU A 23 -3.86 -11.81 19.57
CA GLU A 23 -5.27 -11.71 19.94
C GLU A 23 -5.89 -10.36 19.54
N ARG A 24 -5.19 -9.25 19.83
CA ARG A 24 -5.61 -7.91 19.43
C ARG A 24 -5.68 -7.76 17.91
N VAL A 25 -4.70 -8.27 17.18
CA VAL A 25 -4.70 -8.21 15.71
C VAL A 25 -5.88 -8.97 15.12
N LEU A 26 -6.18 -10.17 15.63
CA LEU A 26 -7.35 -10.94 15.17
C LEU A 26 -8.65 -10.16 15.40
N LYS A 27 -8.84 -9.61 16.60
CA LYS A 27 -10.09 -8.96 16.99
C LYS A 27 -10.24 -7.55 16.42
N ASP A 28 -9.23 -6.71 16.60
CA ASP A 28 -9.32 -5.27 16.36
C ASP A 28 -8.95 -4.91 14.92
N ASP A 29 -7.94 -5.57 14.33
CA ASP A 29 -7.48 -5.25 12.97
C ASP A 29 -8.22 -6.09 11.91
N LEU A 30 -8.46 -7.38 12.18
CA LEU A 30 -9.04 -8.31 11.20
C LEU A 30 -10.52 -8.62 11.43
N ASN A 31 -11.08 -8.27 12.60
CA ASN A 31 -12.45 -8.62 13.02
C ASN A 31 -12.77 -10.13 12.87
N LEU A 32 -11.81 -10.98 13.22
CA LEU A 32 -11.90 -12.44 13.17
C LEU A 32 -11.78 -13.05 14.55
N ASN A 33 -12.44 -14.20 14.74
CA ASN A 33 -12.17 -15.06 15.88
C ASN A 33 -11.17 -16.18 15.50
N VAL A 34 -10.74 -16.97 16.50
CA VAL A 34 -9.76 -18.05 16.33
C VAL A 34 -10.21 -19.13 15.35
N ASN A 35 -11.51 -19.43 15.31
CA ASN A 35 -12.06 -20.42 14.37
C ASN A 35 -11.98 -19.89 12.94
N ASP A 36 -12.33 -18.62 12.71
CA ASP A 36 -12.26 -18.00 11.40
C ASP A 36 -10.81 -17.99 10.90
N PHE A 37 -9.87 -17.58 11.76
CA PHE A 37 -8.45 -17.57 11.42
C PHE A 37 -7.89 -18.97 11.15
N SER A 38 -8.39 -20.00 11.86
CA SER A 38 -8.00 -21.39 11.62
C SER A 38 -8.34 -21.87 10.20
N GLN A 39 -9.50 -21.47 9.68
CA GLN A 39 -9.91 -21.82 8.32
C GLN A 39 -8.96 -21.24 7.27
N VAL A 40 -8.55 -19.98 7.46
CA VAL A 40 -7.71 -19.26 6.48
C VAL A 40 -6.24 -19.66 6.59
N SER A 41 -5.75 -19.91 7.82
CA SER A 41 -4.32 -20.19 8.05
C SER A 41 -3.92 -21.65 7.88
N GLU A 42 -4.89 -22.54 7.69
CA GLU A 42 -4.71 -24.01 7.71
C GLU A 42 -4.05 -24.52 9.01
N ILE A 43 -4.06 -23.72 10.08
CA ILE A 43 -3.57 -24.12 11.40
C ILE A 43 -4.76 -24.67 12.17
N PRO A 44 -4.70 -25.90 12.72
CA PRO A 44 -5.80 -26.44 13.50
C PRO A 44 -6.20 -25.53 14.67
N VAL A 45 -7.50 -25.31 14.86
CA VAL A 45 -8.09 -24.52 15.96
C VAL A 45 -7.46 -24.87 17.31
N SER A 46 -7.30 -26.16 17.59
CA SER A 46 -6.70 -26.66 18.84
C SER A 46 -5.23 -26.26 19.01
N THR A 47 -4.49 -26.06 17.92
CA THR A 47 -3.12 -25.57 17.95
C THR A 47 -3.08 -24.07 18.21
N LEU A 48 -3.96 -23.30 17.56
CA LEU A 48 -4.09 -21.85 17.80
C LEU A 48 -4.46 -21.56 19.26
N TYR A 49 -5.43 -22.26 19.83
CA TYR A 49 -5.76 -22.09 21.26
C TYR A 49 -4.60 -22.44 22.19
N LYS A 50 -3.83 -23.50 21.90
CA LYS A 50 -2.63 -23.83 22.71
C LYS A 50 -1.55 -22.76 22.61
N ILE A 51 -1.43 -22.13 21.45
CA ILE A 51 -0.49 -21.02 21.21
C ILE A 51 -0.94 -19.78 21.97
N MET A 52 -2.20 -19.38 21.81
CA MET A 52 -2.77 -18.20 22.48
C MET A 52 -2.80 -18.34 24.00
N SER A 53 -2.98 -19.56 24.52
CA SER A 53 -2.98 -19.82 25.96
C SER A 53 -1.58 -20.10 26.53
N GLY A 54 -0.51 -19.93 25.76
CA GLY A 54 0.87 -20.19 26.19
C GLY A 54 1.23 -21.65 26.48
N LYS A 55 0.34 -22.61 26.18
CA LYS A 55 0.57 -24.05 26.38
C LYS A 55 1.50 -24.65 25.32
N ARG A 56 1.75 -23.93 24.22
CA ARG A 56 2.61 -24.37 23.13
C ARG A 56 3.24 -23.16 22.43
N LYS A 57 4.56 -23.19 22.23
CA LYS A 57 5.22 -22.22 21.36
C LYS A 57 5.02 -22.59 19.88
N PRO A 58 4.72 -21.64 18.99
CA PRO A 58 4.67 -21.90 17.56
C PRO A 58 6.10 -22.23 17.06
N ASN A 59 6.20 -23.19 16.14
CA ASN A 59 7.46 -23.42 15.43
C ASN A 59 7.59 -22.43 14.25
N MET A 60 8.73 -22.43 13.56
CA MET A 60 8.97 -21.54 12.41
C MET A 60 7.94 -21.70 11.29
N ASN A 61 7.43 -22.91 11.05
CA ASN A 61 6.40 -23.14 10.04
C ASN A 61 5.08 -22.50 10.45
N THR A 62 4.65 -22.69 11.70
CA THR A 62 3.43 -22.09 12.23
C THR A 62 3.54 -20.57 12.30
N MET A 63 4.69 -20.03 12.72
CA MET A 63 4.94 -18.58 12.68
C MET A 63 4.81 -18.02 11.27
N ARG A 64 5.41 -18.69 10.27
CA ARG A 64 5.28 -18.31 8.86
C ARG A 64 3.82 -18.34 8.41
N GLN A 65 3.09 -19.41 8.70
CA GLN A 65 1.67 -19.53 8.37
C GLN A 65 0.85 -18.38 8.98
N ILE A 66 1.04 -18.09 10.28
CA ILE A 66 0.34 -16.99 10.95
C ILE A 66 0.61 -15.66 10.23
N VAL A 67 1.89 -15.31 10.03
CA VAL A 67 2.27 -14.03 9.41
C VAL A 67 1.76 -13.93 7.97
N THR A 68 1.89 -14.98 7.16
CA THR A 68 1.40 -14.99 5.78
C THR A 68 -0.12 -14.86 5.71
N SER A 69 -0.85 -15.56 6.58
CA SER A 69 -2.31 -15.49 6.61
C SER A 69 -2.80 -14.11 7.03
N ILE A 70 -2.16 -13.49 8.03
CA ILE A 70 -2.46 -12.11 8.42
C ILE A 70 -2.21 -11.17 7.26
N ARG A 71 -1.09 -11.30 6.52
CA ARG A 71 -0.82 -10.46 5.34
C ARG A 71 -1.90 -10.59 4.28
N GLN A 72 -2.33 -11.81 3.97
CA GLN A 72 -3.40 -12.06 2.99
C GLN A 72 -4.74 -11.45 3.43
N LEU A 73 -5.05 -11.52 4.73
CA LEU A 73 -6.28 -10.96 5.29
C LEU A 73 -6.24 -9.42 5.38
N ASP A 74 -5.06 -8.85 5.66
CA ASP A 74 -4.79 -7.41 5.67
C ASP A 74 -4.80 -6.83 4.24
N GLU A 75 -4.28 -7.59 3.26
CA GLU A 75 -4.34 -7.27 1.82
C GLU A 75 -5.75 -7.45 1.22
N GLY A 76 -6.64 -8.19 1.90
CA GLY A 76 -8.01 -8.46 1.45
C GLY A 76 -9.01 -7.32 1.65
N GLN A 77 -8.65 -6.24 2.37
CA GLN A 77 -9.56 -5.13 2.65
C GLN A 77 -9.41 -3.94 1.68
N ASP A 78 -8.25 -3.79 1.02
CA ASP A 78 -8.01 -2.82 -0.06
C ASP A 78 -7.43 -3.60 -1.26
N GLY A 79 -8.30 -4.06 -2.18
CA GLY A 79 -7.88 -4.89 -3.31
C GLY A 79 -6.74 -4.29 -4.14
N ASP A 80 -6.00 -5.14 -4.86
CA ASP A 80 -4.88 -4.76 -5.75
C ASP A 80 -5.15 -3.44 -6.48
N PHE A 81 -4.39 -2.40 -6.13
CA PHE A 81 -4.54 -1.07 -6.73
C PHE A 81 -3.23 -0.51 -7.27
N ILE A 82 -3.37 0.37 -8.24
CA ILE A 82 -2.29 1.20 -8.78
C ILE A 82 -2.41 2.58 -8.15
N ALA A 83 -1.32 3.03 -7.53
CA ALA A 83 -1.25 4.37 -6.96
C ALA A 83 -0.86 5.38 -8.04
N ILE A 84 -1.52 6.53 -8.07
CA ILE A 84 -1.17 7.65 -8.95
C ILE A 84 -0.84 8.85 -8.08
N ILE A 85 0.37 9.39 -8.25
CA ILE A 85 0.81 10.64 -7.61
C ILE A 85 0.90 11.73 -8.65
N ALA A 86 0.08 12.75 -8.50
CA ALA A 86 0.10 13.93 -9.33
C ALA A 86 -0.45 15.16 -8.57
N ALA A 87 -0.32 16.34 -9.18
CA ALA A 87 -0.99 17.52 -8.66
C ALA A 87 -2.52 17.36 -8.80
N ARG A 88 -3.28 18.04 -7.92
CA ARG A 88 -4.74 17.89 -7.85
C ARG A 88 -5.44 18.10 -9.21
N HIS A 89 -5.03 19.12 -9.95
CA HIS A 89 -5.60 19.43 -11.28
C HIS A 89 -5.37 18.35 -12.34
N VAL A 90 -4.34 17.51 -12.19
CA VAL A 90 -4.10 16.36 -13.08
C VAL A 90 -5.03 15.21 -12.70
N LEU A 91 -5.22 14.99 -11.41
CA LEU A 91 -6.06 13.94 -10.86
C LEU A 91 -7.56 14.20 -11.13
N ASP A 92 -8.00 15.45 -11.08
CA ASP A 92 -9.39 15.81 -11.37
C ASP A 92 -9.83 15.46 -12.81
N ASN A 93 -8.89 15.17 -13.72
CA ASN A 93 -9.16 14.68 -15.08
C ASN A 93 -9.34 13.15 -15.17
N ILE A 94 -9.11 12.41 -14.08
CA ILE A 94 -9.28 10.96 -14.00
C ILE A 94 -10.75 10.67 -13.70
N ASN A 95 -11.52 10.37 -14.75
CA ASN A 95 -12.95 10.10 -14.61
C ASN A 95 -13.28 8.68 -14.12
N GLU A 96 -12.33 7.74 -14.18
CA GLU A 96 -12.53 6.32 -13.86
C GLU A 96 -11.47 5.81 -12.88
N THR A 97 -11.88 5.55 -11.64
CA THR A 97 -11.05 4.96 -10.59
C THR A 97 -10.97 3.43 -10.66
N ARG A 98 -11.65 2.82 -11.65
CA ARG A 98 -11.63 1.39 -11.92
C ARG A 98 -11.51 1.15 -13.42
N LYS A 99 -10.43 0.51 -13.86
CA LYS A 99 -10.22 0.16 -15.27
C LYS A 99 -10.07 -1.34 -15.46
N ALA A 100 -10.75 -1.89 -16.46
CA ALA A 100 -10.47 -3.22 -16.95
C ALA A 100 -9.23 -3.16 -17.87
N ILE A 101 -8.12 -3.74 -17.43
CA ILE A 101 -6.89 -3.90 -18.23
C ILE A 101 -6.60 -5.39 -18.30
N ASP A 102 -6.45 -5.93 -19.51
CA ASP A 102 -6.21 -7.35 -19.78
C ASP A 102 -7.18 -8.31 -19.06
N GLY A 103 -8.45 -7.93 -18.99
CA GLY A 103 -9.51 -8.73 -18.34
C GLY A 103 -9.49 -8.69 -16.81
N LYS A 104 -8.61 -7.90 -16.18
CA LYS A 104 -8.59 -7.65 -14.73
C LYS A 104 -9.11 -6.26 -14.41
N LEU A 105 -10.02 -6.18 -13.45
CA LEU A 105 -10.49 -4.92 -12.86
C LEU A 105 -9.42 -4.41 -11.90
N LEU A 106 -8.73 -3.33 -12.29
CA LEU A 106 -7.73 -2.65 -11.47
C LEU A 106 -8.34 -1.42 -10.82
N THR A 107 -8.11 -1.28 -9.51
CA THR A 107 -8.47 -0.07 -8.78
C THR A 107 -7.35 0.95 -8.91
N ILE A 108 -7.70 2.21 -9.11
CA ILE A 108 -6.77 3.34 -9.14
C ILE A 108 -7.01 4.15 -7.87
N ARG A 109 -5.93 4.45 -7.14
CA ARG A 109 -5.98 5.29 -5.95
C ARG A 109 -5.10 6.52 -6.12
N GLU A 110 -5.69 7.67 -5.89
CA GLU A 110 -5.08 8.96 -6.15
C GLU A 110 -4.42 9.53 -4.89
N TYR A 111 -3.22 10.08 -5.06
CA TYR A 111 -2.45 10.75 -4.01
C TYR A 111 -2.02 12.12 -4.54
N SER A 112 -2.62 13.19 -4.03
CA SER A 112 -2.24 14.53 -4.44
C SER A 112 -0.92 14.96 -3.79
N ALA A 113 0.01 15.47 -4.59
CA ALA A 113 1.25 16.08 -4.11
C ALA A 113 1.54 17.40 -4.84
N TYR A 114 2.09 18.38 -4.12
CA TYR A 114 2.41 19.70 -4.67
C TYR A 114 3.93 19.95 -4.76
N THR A 115 4.71 19.23 -3.96
CA THR A 115 6.17 19.32 -3.93
C THR A 115 6.80 17.95 -4.23
N MET A 116 8.10 17.93 -4.53
CA MET A 116 8.82 16.67 -4.76
C MET A 116 8.89 15.85 -3.48
N GLU A 117 9.07 16.50 -2.33
CA GLU A 117 9.13 15.92 -1.00
C GLU A 117 7.80 15.24 -0.65
N ASP A 118 6.68 15.94 -0.87
CA ASP A 118 5.34 15.39 -0.65
C ASP A 118 5.10 14.17 -1.55
N ALA A 119 5.54 14.23 -2.80
CA ALA A 119 5.42 13.12 -3.74
C ALA A 119 6.24 11.89 -3.29
N ILE A 120 7.45 12.09 -2.76
CA ILE A 120 8.26 10.99 -2.21
C ILE A 120 7.57 10.37 -0.98
N VAL A 121 7.06 11.19 -0.06
CA VAL A 121 6.32 10.71 1.12
C VAL A 121 5.07 9.95 0.71
N ALA A 122 4.31 10.49 -0.26
CA ALA A 122 3.12 9.84 -0.81
C ALA A 122 3.44 8.50 -1.47
N ALA A 123 4.58 8.40 -2.17
CA ALA A 123 5.04 7.17 -2.82
C ALA A 123 5.31 6.05 -1.81
N VAL A 124 6.05 6.36 -0.74
CA VAL A 124 6.30 5.41 0.36
C VAL A 124 5.00 5.05 1.08
N LYS A 125 4.10 6.01 1.27
CA LYS A 125 2.78 5.75 1.87
C LYS A 125 1.95 4.80 1.00
N ALA A 126 1.90 5.01 -0.31
CA ALA A 126 1.17 4.17 -1.25
C ALA A 126 1.68 2.72 -1.25
N GLU A 127 3.00 2.50 -1.26
CA GLU A 127 3.58 1.15 -1.13
C GLU A 127 3.18 0.50 0.20
N ARG A 128 3.24 1.25 1.30
CA ARG A 128 2.80 0.77 2.63
C ARG A 128 1.30 0.49 2.68
N GLU A 129 0.48 1.14 1.87
CA GLU A 129 -0.95 0.85 1.75
C GLU A 129 -1.23 -0.35 0.83
N GLY A 130 -0.21 -0.93 0.18
CA GLY A 130 -0.33 -2.15 -0.61
C GLY A 130 -0.46 -1.95 -2.11
N ALA A 131 -0.11 -0.77 -2.63
CA ALA A 131 -0.09 -0.52 -4.06
C ALA A 131 0.77 -1.57 -4.79
N LYS A 132 0.26 -2.13 -5.90
CA LYS A 132 1.00 -3.11 -6.72
C LYS A 132 1.90 -2.45 -7.76
N ALA A 133 1.63 -1.19 -8.08
CA ALA A 133 2.45 -0.34 -8.94
C ALA A 133 2.19 1.13 -8.61
N LEU A 134 3.13 1.99 -9.02
CA LEU A 134 3.05 3.43 -8.84
C LEU A 134 3.18 4.16 -10.18
N VAL A 135 2.37 5.18 -10.38
CA VAL A 135 2.50 6.15 -11.47
C VAL A 135 2.83 7.52 -10.89
N CYS A 136 3.87 8.18 -11.39
CA CYS A 136 4.29 9.50 -10.88
C CYS A 136 4.90 10.40 -11.98
N ALA A 137 5.14 11.66 -11.64
CA ALA A 137 5.77 12.62 -12.55
C ALA A 137 7.27 12.32 -12.80
N PRO A 138 7.83 12.69 -13.97
CA PRO A 138 9.22 12.38 -14.33
C PRO A 138 10.26 12.86 -13.34
N ILE A 139 10.02 14.01 -12.69
CA ILE A 139 10.99 14.63 -11.79
C ILE A 139 11.23 13.78 -10.51
N VAL A 140 10.25 12.97 -10.11
CA VAL A 140 10.36 12.12 -8.90
C VAL A 140 10.67 10.65 -9.21
N SER A 141 10.43 10.17 -10.44
CA SER A 141 10.62 8.77 -10.83
C SER A 141 11.99 8.20 -10.43
N PRO A 142 13.14 8.85 -10.72
CA PRO A 142 14.45 8.28 -10.44
C PRO A 142 14.75 8.14 -8.94
N THR A 143 14.13 8.97 -8.11
CA THR A 143 14.29 8.90 -6.65
C THR A 143 13.40 7.80 -6.08
N VAL A 144 12.16 7.74 -6.56
CA VAL A 144 11.15 6.80 -6.07
C VAL A 144 11.48 5.36 -6.48
N GLU A 145 11.97 5.13 -7.69
CA GLU A 145 12.46 3.82 -8.17
C GLU A 145 13.57 3.22 -7.30
N LYS A 146 14.38 4.07 -6.64
CA LYS A 146 15.48 3.61 -5.78
C LYS A 146 15.01 3.19 -4.38
N ILE A 147 13.82 3.61 -3.95
CA ILE A 147 13.34 3.43 -2.57
C ILE A 147 12.15 2.49 -2.47
N LEU A 148 11.42 2.26 -3.56
CA LEU A 148 10.26 1.36 -3.58
C LEU A 148 10.61 -0.01 -4.16
N ASN A 149 9.87 -1.02 -3.74
CA ASN A 149 9.98 -2.41 -4.22
C ASN A 149 8.88 -2.79 -5.21
N ILE A 150 8.07 -1.81 -5.65
CA ILE A 150 6.98 -1.99 -6.61
C ILE A 150 7.33 -1.31 -7.94
N PRO A 151 6.83 -1.80 -9.09
CA PRO A 151 7.04 -1.17 -10.38
C PRO A 151 6.60 0.30 -10.40
N VAL A 152 7.42 1.16 -10.99
CA VAL A 152 7.15 2.60 -11.16
C VAL A 152 7.01 2.91 -12.65
N ALA A 153 6.00 3.70 -13.00
CA ALA A 153 5.78 4.22 -14.34
C ALA A 153 5.68 5.74 -14.32
N THR A 154 6.23 6.38 -15.35
CA THR A 154 6.30 7.84 -15.44
C THR A 154 5.20 8.42 -16.33
N ILE A 155 4.53 9.47 -15.86
CA ILE A 155 3.60 10.28 -16.68
C ILE A 155 4.42 11.11 -17.67
N MET A 156 4.21 10.92 -18.97
CA MET A 156 4.82 11.74 -20.02
C MET A 156 3.84 12.80 -20.54
N PRO A 157 4.03 14.10 -20.24
CA PRO A 157 3.24 15.17 -20.83
C PRO A 157 3.71 15.42 -22.27
N LYS A 158 2.84 15.20 -23.26
CA LYS A 158 3.15 15.52 -24.67
C LYS A 158 2.56 16.86 -25.10
N ASP A 159 1.25 17.04 -24.96
CA ASP A 159 0.56 18.22 -25.52
C ASP A 159 0.69 19.45 -24.60
N SER A 160 0.67 19.24 -23.27
CA SER A 160 0.68 20.32 -22.27
C SER A 160 1.95 21.17 -22.23
N LEU A 161 3.06 20.71 -22.84
CA LEU A 161 4.31 21.46 -22.85
C LEU A 161 4.25 22.64 -23.85
N MET A 162 3.69 22.40 -25.03
CA MET A 162 3.58 23.44 -26.06
C MET A 162 2.63 24.55 -25.62
N ASP A 163 1.49 24.19 -25.04
CA ASP A 163 0.53 25.15 -24.48
C ASP A 163 1.16 26.03 -23.40
N ALA A 164 1.98 25.44 -22.52
CA ALA A 164 2.68 26.18 -21.48
C ALA A 164 3.70 27.18 -22.06
N ILE A 165 4.41 26.78 -23.13
CA ILE A 165 5.34 27.66 -23.85
C ILE A 165 4.58 28.83 -24.49
N GLU A 166 3.45 28.58 -25.14
CA GLU A 166 2.63 29.64 -25.74
C GLU A 166 2.10 30.64 -24.70
N ILE A 167 1.64 30.14 -23.55
CA ILE A 167 1.16 30.98 -22.45
C ILE A 167 2.31 31.84 -21.91
N ALA A 168 3.50 31.26 -21.73
CA ALA A 168 4.67 31.99 -21.27
C ALA A 168 5.07 33.08 -22.28
N ALA A 169 5.09 32.77 -23.57
CA ALA A 169 5.39 33.73 -24.64
C ALA A 169 4.44 34.93 -24.63
N LYS A 170 3.12 34.69 -24.57
CA LYS A 170 2.10 35.76 -24.51
C LYS A 170 2.29 36.67 -23.30
N LYS A 171 2.70 36.13 -22.15
CA LYS A 171 2.96 36.91 -20.93
C LYS A 171 4.18 37.82 -21.05
N VAL A 172 5.22 37.37 -21.75
CA VAL A 172 6.42 38.18 -22.02
C VAL A 172 6.07 39.38 -22.89
N ASP A 173 5.29 39.17 -23.96
CA ASP A 173 4.91 40.25 -24.88
C ASP A 173 4.03 41.33 -24.21
N THR A 174 3.19 40.93 -23.24
CA THR A 174 2.30 41.84 -22.51
C THR A 174 3.05 42.72 -21.49
N GLN A 175 4.29 42.38 -21.12
CA GLN A 175 5.10 43.17 -20.18
C GLN A 175 5.98 44.24 -20.87
N ILE A 176 5.98 44.30 -22.20
CA ILE A 176 6.82 45.21 -23.00
C ILE A 176 5.99 46.34 -23.66
N SER A 177 4.66 46.32 -23.52
CA SER A 177 3.75 47.40 -23.95
C SER A 177 3.22 48.20 -22.76
#